data_AF-A0A7Y2K6D4-F1
#
_entry.id   AF-A0A7Y2K6D4-F1
#
_cell.length_a   1.000
_cell.length_b   1.000
_cell.length_c   1.000
_cell.angle_alpha   90.00
_cell.angle_beta   90.00
_cell.angle_gamma   90.00
#
_symmetry.space_group_name_H-M   'P 1'
#
loop_
_entity.id
_entity.type
_entity.pdbx_description
1 polymer ?
#
loop_
_entity_poly.entity_id
_entity_poly.type
_entity_poly.pdbx_seq_one_letter_code
_entity_poly.pdbx_strand_id
1 'polypeptide(L)'
;MKILQKFIFPILLLAVIALVYTVYFSPSKGLGSFSDFDPNNNAVKDIKVNLLVDRGINLDSHGGATFYTSDKGGNVVLINADKVPAEIESAKVVI
;
A
#
# COMPACT_ATOMS: atom_id res chain seq x y z
N MET A 1 28.09 3.30 35.97
CA MET A 1 28.19 1.90 35.50
C MET A 1 26.95 1.05 35.81
N LYS A 2 26.47 0.97 37.07
CA LYS A 2 25.28 0.16 37.43
C LYS A 2 23.97 0.61 36.78
N ILE A 3 23.81 1.92 36.57
CA ILE A 3 22.61 2.52 35.96
C ILE A 3 22.50 2.16 34.48
N LEU A 4 23.61 2.20 33.73
CA LEU A 4 23.62 1.89 32.30
C LEU A 4 23.32 0.42 32.02
N GLN A 5 23.85 -0.48 32.85
CA GLN A 5 23.51 -1.92 32.80
C GLN A 5 22.02 -2.17 33.09
N LYS A 6 21.42 -1.42 34.02
CA LYS A 6 20.00 -1.56 34.37
C LYS A 6 19.07 -1.18 33.21
N PHE A 7 19.54 -0.34 32.29
CA PHE A 7 18.76 0.10 31.13
C PHE A 7 19.00 -0.71 29.86
N ILE A 8 19.95 -1.65 29.85
CA ILE A 8 20.25 -2.45 28.65
C ILE A 8 19.01 -3.23 28.17
N PHE A 9 18.28 -3.84 29.11
CA PHE A 9 17.10 -4.66 28.82
C PHE A 9 15.90 -3.82 28.35
N PRO A 10 15.48 -2.74 29.03
CA PRO A 10 14.37 -1.93 28.54
C PRO A 10 14.68 -1.24 27.20
N ILE A 11 15.93 -0.84 26.94
CA ILE A 11 16.33 -0.29 25.64
C ILE A 11 16.22 -1.38 24.56
N LEU A 12 16.71 -2.60 24.83
CA LEU A 12 16.60 -3.72 23.90
C LEU A 12 15.13 -4.05 23.59
N LEU A 13 14.28 -4.07 24.62
CA LEU A 13 12.84 -4.30 24.45
C LEU A 13 12.19 -3.23 23.56
N LEU A 14 12.47 -1.95 23.83
CA LEU A 14 12.00 -0.85 22.99
C LEU A 14 12.51 -0.96 21.55
N ALA A 15 13.76 -1.36 21.35
CA ALA A 15 14.33 -1.55 20.02
C ALA A 15 13.62 -2.68 19.25
N VAL A 16 13.30 -3.80 19.90
CA VAL A 16 12.56 -4.91 19.28
C VAL A 16 11.13 -4.47 18.93
N ILE A 17 10.43 -3.78 19.84
CA ILE A 17 9.08 -3.25 19.57
C ILE A 17 9.12 -2.27 18.39
N ALA A 18 10.10 -1.37 18.37
CA ALA A 18 10.29 -0.41 17.28
C ALA A 18 10.58 -1.12 15.96
N LEU A 19 11.39 -2.18 15.96
CA LEU A 19 11.69 -2.98 14.76
C LEU A 19 10.46 -3.72 14.23
N VAL A 20 9.69 -4.38 15.11
CA VAL A 20 8.44 -5.04 14.71
C VAL A 20 7.46 -4.01 14.17
N TYR A 21 7.33 -2.86 14.85
CA TYR A 21 6.50 -1.77 14.36
C TYR A 21 6.97 -1.28 13.00
N THR A 22 8.26 -1.02 12.79
CA THR A 22 8.75 -0.47 11.51
C THR A 22 8.70 -1.44 10.35
N VAL A 23 8.85 -2.75 10.60
CA VAL A 23 8.82 -3.76 9.55
C VAL A 23 7.40 -4.19 9.19
N TYR A 24 6.51 -4.36 10.19
CA TYR A 24 5.17 -4.89 9.96
C TYR A 24 4.07 -3.83 9.94
N PHE A 25 4.15 -2.84 10.83
CA PHE A 25 3.05 -1.90 11.08
C PHE A 25 3.32 -0.50 10.56
N SER A 26 4.57 -0.16 10.26
CA SER A 26 4.90 1.11 9.65
C SER A 26 4.19 1.09 8.31
N PRO A 27 3.30 2.06 8.08
CA PRO A 27 2.76 2.27 6.77
C PRO A 27 3.93 2.80 5.95
N SER A 28 4.83 1.93 5.49
CA SER A 28 5.91 2.32 4.60
C SER A 28 5.20 3.00 3.44
N LYS A 29 5.40 4.33 3.40
CA LYS A 29 4.58 5.29 2.68
C LYS A 29 4.96 5.23 1.21
N GLY A 30 4.78 4.08 0.58
CA GLY A 30 5.13 3.79 -0.79
C GLY A 30 4.00 3.07 -1.50
N LEU A 31 4.20 2.91 -2.81
CA LEU A 31 3.35 2.05 -3.61
C LEU A 31 3.62 0.58 -3.20
N GLY A 32 2.58 -0.25 -3.22
CA GLY A 32 2.73 -1.70 -3.17
C GLY A 32 3.17 -2.26 -4.51
N SER A 33 3.30 -3.58 -4.61
CA SER A 33 3.54 -4.26 -5.89
C SER A 33 2.50 -5.32 -6.18
N PHE A 34 2.10 -5.43 -7.44
CA PHE A 34 1.27 -6.54 -7.90
C PHE A 34 2.02 -7.88 -7.77
N SER A 35 3.35 -7.88 -7.85
CA SER A 35 4.14 -9.10 -7.64
C SER A 35 4.16 -9.60 -6.20
N ASP A 36 3.68 -8.79 -5.24
CA ASP A 36 3.57 -9.21 -3.84
C ASP A 36 2.36 -10.17 -3.64
N PHE A 37 1.48 -10.34 -4.64
CA PHE A 37 0.38 -11.29 -4.63
C PHE A 37 0.81 -12.63 -5.23
N ASP A 38 0.83 -13.68 -4.42
CA ASP A 38 1.07 -15.06 -4.84
C ASP A 38 -0.27 -15.71 -5.26
N PRO A 39 -0.41 -16.22 -6.50
CA PRO A 39 -1.61 -16.93 -6.95
C PRO A 39 -1.99 -18.15 -6.10
N ASN A 40 -1.06 -18.70 -5.31
CA ASN A 40 -1.28 -19.83 -4.42
C ASN A 40 -1.65 -19.40 -2.98
N ASN A 41 -1.76 -18.10 -2.73
CA ASN A 41 -2.12 -17.54 -1.43
C ASN A 41 -3.50 -16.86 -1.50
N ASN A 42 -4.39 -17.19 -0.56
CA ASN A 42 -5.73 -16.62 -0.47
C ASN A 42 -5.81 -15.40 0.46
N ALA A 43 -4.68 -14.93 1.01
CA ALA A 43 -4.65 -13.75 1.85
C ALA A 43 -5.01 -12.49 1.04
N VAL A 44 -6.07 -11.80 1.47
CA VAL A 44 -6.42 -10.48 0.95
C VAL A 44 -5.50 -9.44 1.57
N LYS A 45 -4.82 -8.66 0.73
CA LYS A 45 -3.94 -7.58 1.14
C LYS A 45 -4.26 -6.33 0.34
N ASP A 46 -4.45 -5.24 1.04
CA ASP A 46 -4.61 -3.92 0.42
C ASP A 46 -3.24 -3.39 -0.02
N ILE A 47 -3.14 -2.86 -1.23
CA ILE A 47 -1.93 -2.21 -1.74
C ILE A 47 -2.22 -0.84 -2.30
N LYS A 48 -1.31 0.11 -2.09
CA LYS A 48 -1.40 1.44 -2.67
C LYS A 48 -0.79 1.44 -4.06
N VAL A 49 -1.51 1.88 -5.07
CA VAL A 49 -0.99 1.99 -6.45
C VAL A 49 -1.24 3.39 -7.00
N ASN A 50 -0.37 3.84 -7.90
CA ASN A 50 -0.51 5.14 -8.55
C ASN A 50 -1.59 5.06 -9.61
N LEU A 51 -2.49 6.04 -9.65
CA LEU A 51 -3.43 6.22 -10.73
C LEU A 51 -2.77 6.92 -11.91
N LEU A 52 -2.90 6.35 -13.11
CA LEU A 52 -2.38 6.94 -14.35
C LEU A 52 -3.48 7.73 -15.07
N VAL A 53 -3.78 8.91 -14.53
CA VAL A 53 -4.84 9.80 -15.04
C VAL A 53 -4.59 10.22 -16.50
N ASP A 54 -3.32 10.30 -16.90
CA ASP A 54 -2.87 10.61 -18.25
C ASP A 54 -3.30 9.57 -19.30
N ARG A 55 -3.61 8.33 -18.87
CA ARG A 55 -4.13 7.26 -19.74
C ARG A 55 -5.66 7.20 -19.82
N GLY A 56 -6.34 8.12 -19.13
CA GLY A 56 -7.79 8.22 -19.11
C GLY A 56 -8.47 7.29 -18.10
N ILE A 57 -9.66 7.71 -17.68
CA ILE A 57 -10.55 6.97 -16.78
C ILE A 57 -11.89 6.80 -17.50
N ASN A 58 -12.33 5.56 -17.68
CA ASN A 58 -13.63 5.27 -18.28
C ASN A 58 -14.64 4.98 -17.17
N LEU A 59 -15.48 5.95 -16.86
CA LEU A 59 -16.60 5.79 -15.94
C LEU A 59 -17.71 4.96 -16.60
N ASP A 60 -18.28 4.03 -15.84
CA ASP A 60 -19.48 3.32 -16.26
C ASP A 60 -20.76 4.06 -15.84
N SER A 61 -21.91 3.65 -16.39
CA SER A 61 -23.21 4.25 -16.08
C SER A 61 -23.79 3.85 -14.71
N HIS A 62 -23.16 2.90 -14.00
CA HIS A 62 -23.59 2.36 -12.71
C HIS A 62 -22.73 2.86 -11.53
N GLY A 63 -21.74 3.73 -11.79
CA GLY A 63 -20.88 4.34 -10.79
C GLY A 63 -19.52 3.65 -10.60
N GLY A 64 -19.18 2.66 -11.41
CA GLY A 64 -17.85 2.06 -11.48
C GLY A 64 -16.95 2.73 -12.52
N ALA A 65 -15.73 2.23 -12.65
CA ALA A 65 -14.76 2.75 -13.59
C ALA A 65 -13.69 1.74 -13.99
N THR A 66 -13.19 1.91 -15.21
CA THR A 66 -12.01 1.22 -15.72
C THR A 66 -10.87 2.22 -15.91
N PHE A 67 -9.71 1.97 -15.28
CA PHE A 67 -8.56 2.88 -15.29
C PHE A 67 -7.22 2.14 -15.14
N TYR A 68 -6.14 2.80 -15.54
CA TYR A 68 -4.79 2.24 -15.42
C TYR A 68 -4.13 2.65 -14.12
N THR A 69 -3.44 1.70 -13.49
CA THR A 69 -2.63 1.95 -12.30
C THR A 69 -1.21 1.46 -12.49
N SER A 70 -0.26 2.06 -11.77
CA SER A 70 1.14 1.64 -11.72
C SER A 70 1.55 1.30 -10.29
N ASP A 71 2.24 0.18 -10.13
CA ASP A 71 2.79 -0.23 -8.84
C ASP A 71 4.21 0.32 -8.60
N LYS A 72 4.86 -0.06 -7.48
CA LYS A 72 6.23 0.35 -7.13
C LYS A 72 7.29 -0.12 -8.14
N GLY A 73 7.02 -1.21 -8.85
CA GLY A 73 7.89 -1.79 -9.86
C GLY A 73 7.69 -1.20 -11.25
N GLY A 74 6.75 -0.27 -11.42
CA GLY A 74 6.37 0.29 -12.72
C GLY A 74 5.48 -0.64 -13.54
N ASN A 75 4.95 -1.70 -12.94
CA ASN A 75 4.00 -2.58 -13.61
C ASN A 75 2.67 -1.85 -13.77
N VAL A 76 2.21 -1.74 -15.00
CA VAL A 76 0.94 -1.08 -15.32
C VAL A 76 -0.15 -2.11 -15.50
N VAL A 77 -1.24 -1.95 -14.75
CA VAL A 77 -2.39 -2.86 -14.76
C VAL A 77 -3.67 -2.07 -14.99
N LEU A 78 -4.55 -2.62 -15.83
CA LEU A 78 -5.91 -2.14 -16.02
C LEU A 78 -6.80 -2.68 -14.89
N ILE A 79 -7.40 -1.77 -14.13
CA ILE A 79 -8.32 -2.10 -13.04
C ILE A 79 -9.75 -1.82 -13.51
N ASN A 80 -10.65 -2.75 -13.22
CA ASN A 80 -12.09 -2.55 -13.34
C ASN A 80 -12.68 -2.53 -11.92
N ALA A 81 -13.19 -1.38 -11.51
CA ALA A 81 -13.73 -1.16 -10.18
C ALA A 81 -15.25 -0.95 -10.26
N ASP A 82 -16.01 -1.72 -9.49
CA ASP A 82 -17.48 -1.68 -9.52
C ASP A 82 -18.07 -0.36 -9.02
N LYS A 83 -17.37 0.33 -8.10
CA LYS A 83 -17.77 1.63 -7.56
C LYS A 83 -16.56 2.51 -7.33
N VAL A 84 -16.62 3.74 -7.80
CA VAL A 84 -15.59 4.76 -7.57
C VAL A 84 -16.21 6.07 -7.07
N PRO A 85 -15.48 6.86 -6.28
CA PRO A 85 -15.91 8.21 -5.93
C PRO A 85 -15.91 9.12 -7.18
N ALA A 86 -16.79 10.13 -7.18
CA ALA A 86 -16.94 11.05 -8.31
C ALA A 86 -15.65 11.83 -8.62
N GLU A 87 -14.81 12.04 -7.61
CA GLU A 87 -13.56 12.81 -7.72
C GLU A 87 -12.33 11.93 -8.01
N ILE A 88 -12.49 10.70 -8.51
CA ILE A 88 -11.37 9.79 -8.80
C ILE A 88 -10.31 10.38 -9.75
N GLU A 89 -10.72 11.26 -10.66
CA GLU A 89 -9.80 11.96 -11.60
C GLU A 89 -8.77 12.85 -10.88
N SER A 90 -9.08 13.30 -9.66
CA SER A 90 -8.16 14.08 -8.83
C SER A 90 -7.23 13.21 -7.97
N ALA A 91 -7.48 11.89 -7.92
CA ALA A 91 -6.72 10.97 -7.10
C ALA A 91 -5.35 10.68 -7.74
N LYS A 92 -4.31 10.70 -6.91
CA LYS A 92 -2.96 10.28 -7.32
C LYS A 92 -2.69 8.81 -7.00
N VAL A 93 -3.28 8.33 -5.91
CA VAL A 93 -3.05 6.99 -5.36
C VAL A 93 -4.40 6.38 -5.00
N VAL A 94 -4.58 5.11 -5.34
CA VAL A 94 -5.76 4.31 -4.99
C VAL A 94 -5.32 3.08 -4.20
N ILE A 95 -6.25 2.50 -3.42
CA ILE A 95 -6.06 1.29 -2.60
C ILE A 95 -7.06 0.25 -3.06
#